data_AF-A0A2I0H262-F1
#
_entry.id   AF-A0A2I0H262-F1
#
_cell.length_a   1.000
_cell.length_b   1.000
_cell.length_c   1.000
_cell.angle_alpha   90.00
_cell.angle_beta   90.00
_cell.angle_gamma   90.00
#
_symmetry.space_group_name_H-M   'P 1'
#
loop_
_entity.id
_entity.type
_entity.pdbx_description
1 polymer ?
#
loop_
_entity_poly.entity_id
_entity_poly.type
_entity_poly.pdbx_seq_one_letter_code
_entity_poly.pdbx_strand_id
1 'polypeptide(L)'
;MARKLYRSTYFPLILLSFAWAFSGALSSKDDKCGRPIKASDTDRVQFAMNLEFLEAEFFLNGALGHGLDSITPYLAKGGPPPVGAEKANLDPVTQRIIEEFAYQEVGHLR
;
A
#
# COMPACT_ATOMS: atom_id res chain seq x y z
N MET A 1 -43.09 -54.44 -31.12
CA MET A 1 -42.00 -53.76 -30.38
C MET A 1 -41.82 -52.37 -30.97
N ALA A 2 -42.34 -51.32 -30.30
CA ALA A 2 -42.11 -49.92 -30.69
C ALA A 2 -42.20 -49.07 -29.42
N ARG A 3 -41.09 -48.48 -28.98
CA ARG A 3 -41.06 -47.58 -27.82
C ARG A 3 -41.51 -46.19 -28.29
N LYS A 4 -42.66 -45.71 -27.82
CA LYS A 4 -43.09 -44.31 -28.02
C LYS A 4 -42.06 -43.39 -27.37
N LEU A 5 -41.34 -42.59 -28.16
CA LEU A 5 -40.50 -41.50 -27.65
C LEU A 5 -41.41 -40.41 -27.08
N TYR A 6 -41.39 -40.23 -25.76
CA TYR A 6 -42.07 -39.14 -25.09
C TYR A 6 -41.25 -37.86 -25.25
N ARG A 7 -41.70 -36.97 -26.14
CA ARG A 7 -41.03 -35.69 -26.43
C ARG A 7 -41.38 -34.69 -25.32
N SER A 8 -40.50 -34.55 -24.33
CA SER A 8 -40.67 -33.63 -23.21
C SER A 8 -40.67 -32.17 -23.71
N THR A 9 -41.82 -31.50 -23.60
CA THR A 9 -42.03 -30.09 -23.96
C THR A 9 -41.28 -29.10 -23.06
N TYR A 10 -40.77 -29.56 -21.92
CA TYR A 10 -40.06 -28.74 -20.94
C TYR A 10 -38.55 -28.65 -21.18
N PHE A 11 -37.99 -29.55 -22.00
CA PHE A 11 -36.57 -29.55 -22.33
C PHE A 11 -36.06 -28.25 -22.96
N PRO A 12 -36.76 -27.61 -23.93
CA PRO A 12 -36.31 -26.32 -24.47
C PRO A 12 -36.39 -25.18 -23.45
N LEU A 13 -37.36 -25.22 -22.52
CA LEU A 13 -37.51 -24.23 -21.46
C LEU A 13 -36.37 -24.33 -20.42
N ILE A 14 -35.94 -25.55 -20.11
CA ILE A 14 -34.79 -25.81 -19.22
C ILE A 14 -33.47 -25.34 -19.86
N LEU A 15 -33.31 -25.51 -21.18
CA LEU A 15 -32.13 -25.00 -21.89
C LEU A 15 -32.10 -23.46 -21.93
N LEU A 16 -33.25 -22.81 -22.08
CA LEU A 16 -33.37 -21.35 -22.06
C LEU A 16 -33.08 -20.75 -20.68
N SER A 17 -33.53 -21.38 -19.60
CA SER A 17 -33.21 -20.93 -18.24
C SER A 17 -31.72 -21.13 -17.91
N PHE A 18 -31.11 -22.22 -18.40
CA PHE A 18 -29.67 -22.45 -18.26
C PHE A 18 -28.84 -21.42 -19.05
N ALA A 19 -29.26 -21.04 -20.25
CA ALA A 19 -28.59 -20.04 -21.08
C ALA A 19 -28.65 -18.62 -20.46
N TRP A 20 -29.76 -18.26 -19.82
CA TRP A 20 -29.89 -16.98 -19.12
C TRP A 20 -29.06 -16.94 -17.84
N ALA A 21 -29.03 -18.03 -17.07
CA ALA A 21 -28.17 -18.17 -15.90
C ALA A 21 -26.67 -18.11 -16.26
N PHE A 22 -26.26 -18.64 -17.41
CA PHE A 22 -24.87 -18.61 -17.86
C PHE A 22 -24.42 -17.21 -18.32
N SER A 23 -25.34 -16.40 -18.85
CA SER A 23 -25.04 -15.03 -19.29
C SER A 23 -24.74 -14.09 -18.11
N GLY A 24 -25.31 -14.35 -16.93
CA GLY A 24 -25.03 -13.58 -15.70
C GLY A 24 -23.67 -13.89 -15.04
N ALA A 25 -23.05 -15.03 -15.38
CA ALA A 25 -21.77 -15.46 -14.81
C ALA A 25 -20.54 -14.86 -15.53
N LEU A 26 -20.74 -14.16 -16.65
CA LEU A 26 -19.71 -13.43 -17.39
C LEU A 26 -19.82 -11.91 -17.20
N SER A 27 -20.45 -11.44 -16.11
CA SER A 27 -20.32 -10.05 -15.69
C SER A 27 -18.88 -9.84 -15.18
N SER A 28 -18.16 -8.98 -15.89
CA SER A 28 -16.73 -8.75 -15.82
C SER A 28 -16.19 -8.72 -14.39
N LYS A 29 -15.06 -9.40 -14.19
CA LYS A 29 -14.17 -9.15 -13.05
C LYS A 29 -14.02 -7.65 -12.86
N ASP A 30 -14.35 -7.20 -11.66
CA ASP A 30 -14.04 -5.85 -11.21
C ASP A 30 -12.50 -5.82 -11.02
N ASP A 31 -11.77 -5.62 -12.12
CA ASP A 31 -10.31 -5.54 -12.17
C ASP A 31 -9.85 -4.24 -11.49
N LYS A 32 -9.93 -4.22 -10.16
CA LYS A 32 -9.33 -3.15 -9.34
C LYS A 32 -7.82 -3.30 -9.20
N CYS A 33 -7.28 -4.50 -9.47
CA CYS A 33 -5.84 -4.75 -9.54
C CYS A 33 -5.41 -4.80 -11.01
N GLY A 34 -4.87 -3.70 -11.54
CA GLY A 34 -4.31 -3.68 -12.89
C GLY A 34 -4.48 -2.37 -13.66
N ARG A 35 -5.35 -1.45 -13.19
CA ARG A 35 -5.39 -0.10 -13.75
C ARG A 35 -4.22 0.72 -13.18
N PRO A 36 -3.40 1.37 -14.03
CA PRO A 36 -2.35 2.26 -13.54
C PRO A 36 -2.95 3.36 -12.66
N ILE A 37 -2.44 3.51 -11.44
CA ILE A 37 -2.80 4.63 -10.58
C ILE A 37 -2.21 5.89 -11.22
N LYS A 38 -3.06 6.78 -11.70
CA LYS A 38 -2.63 8.11 -12.16
C LYS A 38 -2.52 9.04 -10.96
N ALA A 39 -1.34 9.05 -10.34
CA ALA A 39 -1.03 9.95 -9.23
C ALA A 39 -0.97 11.40 -9.71
N SER A 40 -1.61 12.31 -8.97
CA SER A 40 -1.41 13.75 -9.13
C SER A 40 -0.03 14.17 -8.62
N ASP A 41 0.42 15.38 -8.96
CA ASP A 41 1.67 15.90 -8.40
C ASP A 41 1.62 16.00 -6.87
N THR A 42 0.45 16.34 -6.30
CA THR A 42 0.23 16.33 -4.86
C THR A 42 0.41 14.94 -4.26
N ASP A 43 -0.16 13.89 -4.88
CA ASP A 43 -0.01 12.51 -4.40
C ASP A 43 1.46 12.08 -4.40
N ARG A 44 2.20 12.47 -5.44
CA ARG A 44 3.62 12.14 -5.60
C ARG A 44 4.48 12.84 -4.55
N VAL A 45 4.24 14.14 -4.32
CA VAL A 45 4.93 14.91 -3.30
C VAL A 45 4.60 14.39 -1.91
N GLN A 46 3.33 14.11 -1.62
CA GLN A 46 2.93 13.58 -0.31
C GLN A 46 3.54 12.20 -0.04
N PHE A 47 3.58 11.34 -1.04
CA PHE A 47 4.27 10.05 -0.94
C PHE A 47 5.76 10.22 -0.66
N ALA A 48 6.45 11.09 -1.42
CA ALA A 48 7.86 11.39 -1.21
C ALA A 48 8.10 11.94 0.21
N MET A 49 7.36 12.96 0.64
CA MET A 49 7.48 13.55 1.97
C MET A 49 7.27 12.54 3.10
N ASN A 50 6.39 11.55 2.92
CA ASN A 50 6.21 10.49 3.91
C ASN A 50 7.41 9.52 3.95
N LEU A 51 8.09 9.30 2.83
CA LEU A 51 9.34 8.54 2.78
C LEU A 51 10.46 9.30 3.49
N GLU A 52 10.65 10.58 3.19
CA GLU A 52 11.62 11.43 3.87
C GLU A 52 11.38 11.43 5.39
N PHE A 53 10.11 11.48 5.81
CA PHE A 53 9.73 11.41 7.23
C PHE A 53 10.12 10.08 7.88
N LEU A 54 9.85 8.98 7.18
CA LEU A 54 10.22 7.64 7.62
C LEU A 54 11.74 7.51 7.74
N GLU A 55 12.48 7.98 6.75
CA GLU A 55 13.95 7.91 6.72
C GLU A 55 14.57 8.79 7.80
N ALA A 56 14.06 10.01 8.02
CA ALA A 56 14.47 10.87 9.12
C ALA A 56 14.28 10.18 10.48
N GLU A 57 13.09 9.62 10.76
CA GLU A 57 12.86 8.87 11.98
C GLU A 57 13.78 7.65 12.09
N PHE A 58 13.94 6.89 11.01
CA PHE A 58 14.77 5.69 11.00
C PHE A 58 16.24 5.99 11.30
N PHE A 59 16.82 6.97 10.61
CA PHE A 59 18.23 7.32 10.79
C PHE A 59 18.48 8.06 12.11
N LEU A 60 17.60 8.97 12.53
CA LEU A 60 17.74 9.66 13.83
C LEU A 60 17.68 8.67 14.99
N ASN A 61 16.68 7.79 15.01
CA ASN A 61 16.61 6.76 16.06
C ASN A 61 17.80 5.82 15.96
N GLY A 62 18.20 5.38 14.77
CA GLY A 62 19.36 4.51 14.57
C GLY A 62 20.68 5.12 15.06
N ALA A 63 20.97 6.38 14.76
CA ALA A 63 22.22 7.03 15.13
C ALA A 63 22.24 7.59 16.56
N LEU A 64 21.12 8.16 17.02
CA LEU A 64 21.06 8.96 18.25
C LEU A 64 20.18 8.34 19.34
N GLY A 65 19.22 7.48 18.98
CA GLY A 65 18.26 6.87 19.90
C GLY A 65 17.03 7.72 20.20
N HIS A 66 16.78 8.77 19.41
CA HIS A 66 15.59 9.60 19.51
C HIS A 66 15.20 10.13 18.13
N GLY A 67 13.91 10.36 17.93
CA GLY A 67 13.32 10.75 16.64
C GLY A 67 13.22 12.25 16.40
N LEU A 68 12.44 12.61 15.38
CA LEU A 68 12.29 13.97 14.85
C LEU A 68 11.75 14.95 15.89
N ASP A 69 10.92 14.48 16.83
CA ASP A 69 10.36 15.26 17.94
C ASP A 69 11.44 15.94 18.81
N SER A 70 12.62 15.34 18.90
CA SER A 70 13.73 15.88 19.70
C SER A 70 14.57 16.92 18.94
N ILE A 71 14.57 16.87 17.61
CA ILE A 71 15.41 17.71 16.74
C ILE A 71 14.62 18.90 16.20
N THR A 72 13.38 18.67 15.75
CA THR A 72 12.57 19.64 15.03
C THR A 72 11.07 19.30 15.14
N PRO A 73 10.49 19.42 16.36
CA PRO A 73 9.15 18.93 16.68
C PRO A 73 8.01 19.54 15.84
N TYR A 74 8.21 20.74 15.28
CA TYR A 74 7.21 21.36 14.42
C TYR A 74 7.00 20.62 13.09
N LEU A 75 7.97 19.80 12.64
CA LEU A 75 7.85 18.99 11.43
C LEU A 75 7.01 17.72 11.67
N ALA A 76 7.05 17.16 12.87
CA ALA A 76 6.26 15.98 13.27
C ALA A 76 4.77 16.25 13.42
N LYS A 77 4.36 17.53 13.53
CA LYS A 77 2.96 17.99 13.63
C LYS A 77 2.14 17.25 14.72
N GLY A 78 2.79 16.70 15.75
CA GLY A 78 2.14 15.99 16.84
C GLY A 78 1.64 14.59 16.49
N GLY A 79 2.19 13.94 15.46
CA GLY A 79 1.96 12.51 15.21
C GLY A 79 2.50 11.64 16.35
N PRO A 80 2.02 10.38 16.49
CA PRO A 80 2.58 9.46 17.46
C PRO A 80 4.03 9.11 17.10
N PRO A 81 4.93 8.93 18.09
CA PRO A 81 6.28 8.48 17.84
C PRO A 81 6.30 7.03 17.31
N PRO A 82 7.38 6.62 16.61
CA PRO A 82 7.53 5.25 16.15
C PRO A 82 7.58 4.26 17.33
N VAL A 83 6.95 3.11 17.15
CA VAL A 83 6.93 2.04 18.17
C VAL A 83 8.14 1.13 18.00
N GLY A 84 8.93 0.97 19.06
CA GLY A 84 10.09 0.07 19.07
C GLY A 84 11.34 0.62 18.38
N ALA A 85 11.38 1.92 18.09
CA ALA A 85 12.59 2.56 17.59
C ALA A 85 13.64 2.63 18.71
N GLU A 86 14.87 2.22 18.40
CA GLU A 86 15.99 2.16 19.34
C GLU A 86 17.28 2.61 18.67
N LYS A 87 18.25 3.02 19.49
CA LYS A 87 19.61 3.30 19.01
C LYS A 87 20.25 2.02 18.50
N ALA A 88 20.77 2.07 17.27
CA ALA A 88 21.48 0.95 16.68
C ALA A 88 22.88 0.79 17.29
N ASN A 89 23.34 -0.46 17.42
CA ASN A 89 24.69 -0.78 17.84
C ASN A 89 25.66 -0.67 16.65
N LEU A 90 26.08 0.55 16.34
CA LEU A 90 26.95 0.89 15.21
C LEU A 90 28.36 1.23 15.68
N ASP A 91 29.37 0.94 14.86
CA ASP A 91 30.72 1.46 15.10
C ASP A 91 30.76 3.00 14.90
N PRO A 92 31.77 3.69 15.44
CA PRO A 92 31.81 5.16 15.42
C PRO A 92 31.86 5.80 14.03
N VAL A 93 32.33 5.10 12.99
CA VAL A 93 32.34 5.62 11.61
C VAL A 93 30.95 5.48 11.02
N THR A 94 30.35 4.29 11.11
CA THR A 94 29.00 4.05 10.59
C THR A 94 27.96 4.90 11.30
N GLN A 95 28.03 5.03 12.63
CA GLN A 95 27.11 5.88 13.40
C GLN A 95 27.12 7.33 12.88
N ARG A 96 28.30 7.90 12.63
CA ARG A 96 28.41 9.27 12.09
C ARG A 96 27.84 9.39 10.69
N ILE A 97 28.07 8.41 9.81
CA ILE A 97 27.49 8.42 8.47
C ILE A 97 25.95 8.41 8.54
N ILE A 98 25.39 7.55 9.41
CA ILE A 98 23.93 7.48 9.60
C ILE A 98 23.38 8.77 10.23
N GLU A 99 24.13 9.41 11.13
CA GLU A 99 23.76 10.71 11.69
C GLU A 99 23.73 11.81 10.61
N GLU A 100 24.71 11.85 9.71
CA GLU A 100 24.72 12.80 8.60
C GLU A 100 23.54 12.57 7.64
N PHE A 101 23.20 11.31 7.32
CA PHE A 101 21.99 10.98 6.55
C PHE A 101 20.74 11.46 7.28
N ALA A 102 20.65 11.22 8.59
CA ALA A 102 19.52 11.68 9.39
C ALA A 102 19.29 13.20 9.26
N TYR A 103 20.37 13.99 9.29
CA TYR A 103 20.27 15.44 9.12
C TYR A 103 19.93 15.88 7.69
N GLN A 104 20.30 15.10 6.67
CA GLN A 104 19.87 15.34 5.30
C GLN A 104 18.36 15.13 5.13
N GLU A 105 17.80 14.05 5.67
CA GLU A 105 16.35 13.79 5.57
C GLU A 105 15.53 14.80 6.36
N VAL A 106 16.04 15.26 7.51
CA VAL A 106 15.47 16.41 8.23
C VAL A 106 15.45 17.67 7.36
N GLY A 107 16.48 17.85 6.53
CA GLY A 107 16.56 18.92 5.54
C GLY A 107 15.53 18.78 4.43
N HIS A 108 15.30 17.56 3.92
CA HIS A 108 14.29 17.30 2.87
C HIS A 108 12.86 17.61 3.32
N LEU A 109 12.58 17.54 4.64
CA LEU A 109 11.27 17.88 5.20
C LEU A 109 10.97 19.41 5.26
N ARG A 110 11.94 20.28 4.97
CA ARG A 110 11.84 21.75 5.09
C ARG A 110 11.71 22.46 3.75
#